data_AF-A0A7Y2KKL2-F1
#
_entry.id   AF-A0A7Y2KKL2-F1
#
_cell.length_a   1.000
_cell.length_b   1.000
_cell.length_c   1.000
_cell.angle_alpha   90.00
_cell.angle_beta   90.00
_cell.angle_gamma   90.00
#
_symmetry.space_group_name_H-M   'P 1'
#
loop_
_entity.id
_entity.type
_entity.pdbx_description
1 polymer ?
#
loop_
_entity_poly.entity_id
_entity_poly.type
_entity_poly.pdbx_seq_one_letter_code
_entity_poly.pdbx_strand_id
1 'polypeptide(L)'
;YRGAAPINWAIARGETVTGITIMKMDAGMDTGPMLHVREMPIGEDDTTETMFPRLAALGAEALIEALGKLHEGTLAETPQDEAQATYAPMLKKEHGRIDWSRPAREVRDLVRGMTPWPSAGTSHAGKILKILSVSVREGKGESGEILSVDRDGIVVACGEGALRLEKVQPEGGRVMSSWDYAQGRRVRKGDRLSP
;
A
#
# COMPACT_ATOMS: atom_id res chain seq x y z
N TYR A 1 -3.28 12.20 7.78
CA TYR A 1 -2.09 11.37 7.49
C TYR A 1 -0.79 12.05 7.94
N ARG A 2 -0.72 12.58 9.17
CA ARG A 2 0.48 13.18 9.76
C ARG A 2 1.55 12.12 10.01
N GLY A 3 2.82 12.39 9.74
CA GLY A 3 3.96 11.54 10.05
C GLY A 3 4.78 11.08 8.85
N ALA A 4 5.54 10.02 9.06
CA ALA A 4 6.68 9.67 8.22
C ALA A 4 6.36 8.90 6.92
N ALA A 5 5.21 8.23 6.81
CA ALA A 5 4.90 7.40 5.62
C ALA A 5 3.48 7.62 5.05
N PRO A 6 3.06 8.87 4.78
CA PRO A 6 1.69 9.20 4.37
C PRO A 6 1.26 8.51 3.07
N ILE A 7 2.16 8.42 2.08
CA ILE A 7 1.86 7.81 0.77
C ILE A 7 1.55 6.32 0.92
N ASN A 8 2.40 5.60 1.66
CA ASN A 8 2.22 4.17 1.91
C ASN A 8 0.91 3.88 2.64
N TRP A 9 0.65 4.62 3.72
CA TRP A 9 -0.53 4.38 4.55
C TRP A 9 -1.83 4.79 3.87
N ALA A 10 -1.84 5.83 3.04
CA ALA A 10 -3.02 6.18 2.26
C ALA A 10 -3.40 5.02 1.31
N ILE A 11 -2.43 4.51 0.55
CA ILE A 11 -2.68 3.40 -0.38
C ILE A 11 -3.03 2.12 0.38
N ALA A 12 -2.31 1.77 1.45
CA ALA A 12 -2.54 0.56 2.23
C ALA A 12 -3.89 0.54 2.98
N ARG A 13 -4.47 1.71 3.24
CA ARG A 13 -5.81 1.85 3.86
C ARG A 13 -6.92 1.97 2.83
N GLY A 14 -6.61 1.82 1.53
CA GLY A 14 -7.60 1.84 0.46
C GLY A 14 -8.11 3.23 0.09
N GLU A 15 -7.37 4.29 0.41
CA GLU A 15 -7.74 5.65 -0.01
C GLU A 15 -7.76 5.76 -1.53
N THR A 16 -8.74 6.50 -2.07
CA THR A 16 -8.86 6.76 -3.51
C THR A 16 -8.27 8.11 -3.92
N VAL A 17 -7.90 8.94 -2.94
CA VAL A 17 -7.31 10.27 -3.15
C VAL A 17 -6.19 10.47 -2.14
N THR A 18 -5.11 11.10 -2.58
CA THR A 18 -4.03 11.61 -1.73
C THR A 18 -3.61 12.99 -2.25
N GLY A 19 -2.49 13.53 -1.83
CA GLY A 19 -2.07 14.84 -2.30
C GLY A 19 -0.84 15.39 -1.59
N ILE A 20 -0.60 16.67 -1.83
CA ILE A 20 0.42 17.48 -1.18
C ILE A 20 -0.25 18.62 -0.43
N THR A 21 0.22 18.85 0.80
CA THR A 21 -0.12 20.03 1.57
C THR A 21 1.16 20.81 1.84
N ILE A 22 1.22 22.05 1.37
CA ILE A 22 2.21 23.02 1.83
C ILE A 22 1.70 23.52 3.17
N MET A 23 2.49 23.34 4.22
CA MET A 23 2.12 23.72 5.57
C MET A 23 3.16 24.66 6.18
N LYS A 24 2.72 25.51 7.10
CA LYS A 24 3.61 26.25 7.98
C LYS A 24 4.03 25.32 9.10
N MET A 25 5.32 25.17 9.32
CA MET A 25 5.81 24.33 10.42
C MET A 25 5.48 24.96 11.78
N ASP A 26 5.18 24.11 12.75
CA ASP A 26 5.01 24.44 14.16
C ASP A 26 5.81 23.47 15.04
N ALA A 27 5.57 23.47 16.35
CA ALA A 27 6.31 22.62 17.28
C ALA A 27 5.88 21.13 17.24
N GLY A 28 4.73 20.81 16.64
CA GLY A 28 4.23 19.45 16.56
C GLY A 28 4.64 18.74 15.26
N MET A 29 4.31 17.45 15.17
CA MET A 29 4.57 16.64 13.97
C MET A 29 3.44 16.85 12.96
N ASP A 30 3.72 17.63 11.92
CA ASP A 30 2.79 17.98 10.84
C ASP A 30 1.46 18.59 11.34
N THR A 31 1.51 19.41 12.41
CA THR A 31 0.31 20.01 13.03
C THR A 31 0.04 21.45 12.61
N GLY A 32 1.02 22.14 12.04
CA GLY A 32 0.87 23.54 11.68
C GLY A 32 -0.16 23.80 10.57
N PRO A 33 -0.59 25.06 10.40
CA PRO A 33 -1.70 25.38 9.50
C PRO A 33 -1.35 25.07 8.05
N MET A 34 -2.35 24.61 7.31
CA MET A 34 -2.28 24.33 5.88
C MET A 34 -2.30 25.64 5.10
N LEU A 35 -1.39 25.79 4.14
CA LEU A 35 -1.22 26.99 3.33
C LEU A 35 -1.75 26.80 1.91
N HIS A 36 -1.51 25.62 1.34
CA HIS A 36 -1.96 25.28 0.00
C HIS A 36 -2.08 23.76 -0.14
N VAL A 37 -3.18 23.28 -0.71
CA VAL A 37 -3.49 21.85 -0.84
C VAL A 37 -3.69 21.52 -2.31
N ARG A 38 -3.11 20.41 -2.76
CA ARG A 38 -3.32 19.84 -4.08
C ARG A 38 -3.58 18.36 -3.96
N GLU A 39 -4.72 17.92 -4.48
CA GLU A 39 -5.12 16.52 -4.47
C GLU A 39 -4.71 15.79 -5.76
N MET A 40 -4.58 14.47 -5.65
CA MET A 40 -4.30 13.56 -6.75
C MET A 40 -5.07 12.24 -6.54
N PRO A 41 -5.76 11.73 -7.55
CA PRO A 41 -6.41 10.42 -7.47
C PRO A 41 -5.38 9.29 -7.36
N ILE A 42 -5.69 8.29 -6.55
CA ILE A 42 -5.00 7.01 -6.49
C ILE A 42 -5.73 6.06 -7.45
N GLY A 43 -5.09 5.68 -8.55
CA GLY A 43 -5.63 4.72 -9.51
C GLY A 43 -5.70 3.30 -8.92
N GLU A 44 -6.46 2.41 -9.56
CA GLU A 44 -6.67 1.03 -9.05
C GLU A 44 -5.38 0.23 -8.91
N ASP A 45 -4.41 0.46 -9.79
CA ASP A 45 -3.13 -0.26 -9.83
C ASP A 45 -1.96 0.60 -9.33
N ASP A 46 -2.24 1.80 -8.82
CA ASP A 46 -1.20 2.62 -8.22
C ASP A 46 -0.62 1.95 -6.98
N THR A 47 0.69 2.02 -6.86
CA THR A 47 1.49 1.59 -5.71
C THR A 47 2.21 2.80 -5.13
N THR A 48 2.83 2.66 -3.96
CA THR A 48 3.67 3.76 -3.45
C THR A 48 4.80 4.08 -4.43
N GLU A 49 5.39 3.08 -5.08
CA GLU A 49 6.44 3.26 -6.08
C GLU A 49 5.98 4.14 -7.25
N THR A 50 4.78 3.93 -7.79
CA THR A 50 4.26 4.71 -8.92
C THR A 50 3.78 6.10 -8.49
N MET A 51 3.21 6.22 -7.29
CA MET A 51 2.68 7.48 -6.77
C MET A 51 3.77 8.45 -6.32
N PHE A 52 4.89 7.95 -5.78
CA PHE A 52 5.96 8.79 -5.25
C PHE A 52 6.48 9.84 -6.26
N PRO A 53 6.92 9.49 -7.50
CA PRO A 53 7.40 10.49 -8.45
C PRO A 53 6.32 11.47 -8.91
N ARG A 54 5.06 11.02 -9.01
CA ARG A 54 3.91 11.87 -9.37
C ARG A 54 3.62 12.91 -8.30
N LEU A 55 3.65 12.50 -7.03
CA LEU A 55 3.48 13.39 -5.88
C LEU A 55 4.67 14.33 -5.70
N ALA A 56 5.89 13.90 -6.01
CA ALA A 56 7.07 14.76 -6.00
C ALA A 56 6.93 15.91 -7.02
N ALA A 57 6.48 15.60 -8.24
CA ALA A 57 6.19 16.61 -9.26
C ALA A 57 5.08 17.58 -8.81
N LEU A 58 3.95 17.03 -8.31
CA LEU A 58 2.84 17.83 -7.78
C LEU A 58 3.30 18.74 -6.62
N GLY A 59 4.20 18.26 -5.78
CA GLY A 59 4.71 19.03 -4.64
C GLY A 59 5.58 20.21 -5.08
N ALA A 60 6.38 20.04 -6.13
CA ALA A 60 7.14 21.14 -6.71
C ALA A 60 6.22 22.23 -7.27
N GLU A 61 5.17 21.85 -8.00
CA GLU A 61 4.15 22.78 -8.51
C GLU A 61 3.43 23.50 -7.35
N ALA A 62 2.94 22.75 -6.37
CA ALA A 62 2.22 23.28 -5.23
C ALA A 62 3.07 24.28 -4.41
N LEU A 63 4.38 24.02 -4.28
CA LEU A 63 5.30 24.91 -3.59
C LEU A 63 5.48 26.23 -4.35
N ILE A 64 5.65 26.19 -5.67
CA ILE A 64 5.77 27.40 -6.51
C ILE A 64 4.49 28.24 -6.40
N GLU A 65 3.33 27.60 -6.49
CA GLU A 65 2.02 28.26 -6.32
C GLU A 65 1.90 28.94 -4.95
N ALA A 66 2.29 28.26 -3.87
CA ALA A 66 2.25 28.80 -2.52
C ALA A 66 3.20 30.00 -2.35
N LEU A 67 4.41 29.94 -2.92
CA LEU A 67 5.38 31.04 -2.89
C LEU A 67 4.88 32.26 -3.67
N GLY A 68 4.19 32.06 -4.81
CA GLY A 68 3.54 33.13 -5.55
C GLY A 68 2.50 33.86 -4.71
N LYS A 69 1.59 33.10 -4.09
CA LYS A 69 0.58 33.66 -3.16
C LYS A 69 1.21 34.37 -1.96
N LEU A 70 2.33 33.85 -1.45
CA LEU A 70 3.07 34.49 -0.35
C LEU A 70 3.61 35.86 -0.78
N HIS A 71 4.19 35.94 -1.97
CA HIS A 71 4.72 37.20 -2.53
C HIS A 71 3.63 38.25 -2.72
N GLU A 72 2.45 37.82 -3.18
CA GLU A 72 1.27 38.68 -3.38
C GLU A 72 0.55 39.07 -2.08
N GLY A 73 0.91 38.45 -0.94
CA GLY A 73 0.22 38.65 0.34
C GLY A 73 -1.17 38.01 0.39
N THR A 74 -1.45 37.05 -0.49
CA THR A 74 -2.75 36.36 -0.60
C THR A 74 -2.75 34.95 -0.01
N LEU A 75 -1.61 34.48 0.51
CA LEU A 75 -1.50 33.17 1.13
C LEU A 75 -2.23 33.13 2.48
N ALA A 76 -3.34 32.39 2.53
CA ALA A 76 -4.14 32.21 3.75
C ALA A 76 -3.69 30.98 4.54
N GLU A 77 -3.70 31.11 5.88
CA GLU A 77 -3.46 29.99 6.80
C GLU A 77 -4.79 29.33 7.18
N THR A 78 -4.90 28.02 6.97
CA THR A 78 -6.06 27.22 7.38
C THR A 78 -5.63 26.28 8.51
N PRO A 79 -6.08 26.50 9.77
CA PRO A 79 -5.83 25.57 10.86
C PRO A 79 -6.32 24.17 10.54
N GLN A 80 -5.59 23.16 10.97
CA GLN A 80 -6.02 21.76 10.82
C GLN A 80 -7.12 21.43 11.83
N ASP A 81 -8.08 20.59 11.42
CA ASP A 81 -9.06 20.00 12.34
C ASP A 81 -8.46 18.77 13.02
N GLU A 82 -8.19 18.87 14.33
CA GLU A 82 -7.63 17.78 15.13
C GLU A 82 -8.53 16.55 15.16
N ALA A 83 -9.85 16.68 15.01
CA ALA A 83 -10.77 15.56 14.98
C ALA A 83 -10.64 14.71 13.70
N GLN A 84 -10.08 15.29 12.63
CA GLN A 84 -9.85 14.62 11.34
C GLN A 84 -8.41 14.09 11.22
N ALA A 85 -7.55 14.37 12.20
CA ALA A 85 -6.14 14.02 12.12
C ALA A 85 -5.93 12.50 12.25
N THR A 86 -5.43 11.89 11.17
CA THR A 86 -4.95 10.50 11.17
C THR A 86 -3.42 10.46 11.10
N TYR A 87 -2.81 9.40 11.64
CA TYR A 87 -1.35 9.23 11.65
C TYR A 87 -0.86 8.18 10.66
N ALA A 88 0.32 8.44 10.12
CA ALA A 88 1.06 7.64 9.15
C ALA A 88 2.46 7.35 9.70
N PRO A 89 2.60 6.41 10.66
CA PRO A 89 3.85 6.18 11.37
C PRO A 89 4.95 5.67 10.43
N MET A 90 6.21 5.79 10.86
CA MET A 90 7.34 5.21 10.14
C MET A 90 7.12 3.72 9.92
N LEU A 91 7.31 3.30 8.67
CA LEU A 91 7.14 1.91 8.30
C LEU A 91 8.23 1.01 8.94
N LYS A 92 7.88 -0.25 9.13
CA LYS A 92 8.74 -1.32 9.65
C LYS A 92 8.50 -2.58 8.83
N LYS A 93 9.42 -3.54 8.88
CA LYS A 93 9.27 -4.83 8.17
C LYS A 93 7.96 -5.55 8.53
N GLU A 94 7.55 -5.49 9.79
CA GLU A 94 6.33 -6.14 10.29
C GLU A 94 5.03 -5.58 9.66
N HIS A 95 5.02 -4.33 9.19
CA HIS A 95 3.86 -3.76 8.51
C HIS A 95 3.61 -4.38 7.13
N GLY A 96 4.61 -5.06 6.54
CA GLY A 96 4.43 -5.82 5.30
C GLY A 96 3.81 -7.20 5.52
N ARG A 97 3.58 -7.63 6.77
CA ARG A 97 3.05 -8.95 7.04
C ARG A 97 1.59 -9.05 6.58
N ILE A 98 1.29 -10.02 5.73
CA ILE A 98 -0.08 -10.27 5.27
C ILE A 98 -0.84 -10.99 6.38
N ASP A 99 -1.97 -10.40 6.78
CA ASP A 99 -2.98 -11.08 7.58
C ASP A 99 -4.10 -11.57 6.66
N TRP A 100 -4.11 -12.88 6.37
CA TRP A 100 -5.13 -13.51 5.53
C TRP A 100 -6.53 -13.52 6.15
N SER A 101 -6.70 -13.14 7.41
CA SER A 101 -8.02 -12.95 8.02
C SER A 101 -8.71 -11.65 7.59
N ARG A 102 -7.98 -10.73 6.95
CA ARG A 102 -8.53 -9.49 6.41
C ARG A 102 -9.28 -9.74 5.09
N PRO A 103 -10.20 -8.84 4.67
CA PRO A 103 -10.80 -8.88 3.34
C PRO A 103 -9.77 -8.83 2.21
N ALA A 104 -10.03 -9.53 1.10
CA ALA A 104 -9.12 -9.61 -0.05
C ALA A 104 -8.72 -8.22 -0.60
N ARG A 105 -9.64 -7.25 -0.59
CA ARG A 105 -9.37 -5.87 -1.03
C ARG A 105 -8.34 -5.19 -0.14
N GLU A 106 -8.46 -5.31 1.17
CA GLU A 106 -7.50 -4.71 2.10
C GLU A 106 -6.11 -5.37 1.98
N VAL A 107 -6.06 -6.69 1.76
CA VAL A 107 -4.79 -7.36 1.51
C VAL A 107 -4.16 -6.90 0.18
N ARG A 108 -4.97 -6.67 -0.87
CA ARG A 108 -4.50 -6.06 -2.13
C ARG A 108 -3.94 -4.66 -1.88
N ASP A 109 -4.65 -3.82 -1.13
CA ASP A 109 -4.23 -2.46 -0.82
C ASP A 109 -2.94 -2.44 0.00
N LEU A 110 -2.79 -3.37 0.95
CA LEU A 110 -1.52 -3.60 1.64
C LEU A 110 -0.38 -3.93 0.68
N VAL A 111 -0.58 -4.85 -0.28
CA VAL A 111 0.43 -5.18 -1.29
C VAL A 111 0.86 -3.94 -2.07
N ARG A 112 -0.11 -3.10 -2.48
CA ARG A 112 0.14 -1.86 -3.21
C ARG A 112 0.88 -0.81 -2.37
N GLY A 113 0.44 -0.58 -1.14
CA GLY A 113 0.99 0.44 -0.23
C GLY A 113 2.34 0.05 0.38
N MET A 114 2.70 -1.23 0.40
CA MET A 114 4.01 -1.70 0.89
C MET A 114 5.02 -1.93 -0.24
N THR A 115 4.68 -1.59 -1.49
CA THR A 115 5.58 -1.69 -2.65
C THR A 115 6.35 -0.38 -2.86
N PRO A 116 7.71 -0.39 -2.89
CA PRO A 116 8.59 -1.56 -2.89
C PRO A 116 9.05 -2.00 -1.50
N TRP A 117 8.85 -1.17 -0.47
CA TRP A 117 9.26 -1.43 0.91
C TRP A 117 8.12 -1.17 1.90
N PRO A 118 7.94 -2.05 2.93
CA PRO A 118 8.71 -3.25 3.29
C PRO A 118 8.48 -4.48 2.39
N SER A 119 7.64 -4.36 1.36
CA SER A 119 7.04 -5.45 0.58
C SER A 119 6.06 -6.26 1.42
N ALA A 120 4.90 -6.57 0.82
CA ALA A 120 3.95 -7.47 1.44
C ALA A 120 4.48 -8.91 1.40
N GLY A 121 4.34 -9.65 2.50
CA GLY A 121 4.90 -10.98 2.63
C GLY A 121 4.07 -11.91 3.52
N THR A 122 4.18 -13.19 3.22
CA THR A 122 3.56 -14.30 3.93
C THR A 122 4.59 -15.42 4.11
N SER A 123 4.25 -16.49 4.81
CA SER A 123 5.09 -17.67 4.95
C SER A 123 4.45 -18.89 4.28
N HIS A 124 5.28 -19.63 3.54
CA HIS A 124 4.93 -20.92 2.96
C HIS A 124 5.99 -21.95 3.34
N ALA A 125 5.57 -23.04 3.99
CA ALA A 125 6.46 -24.09 4.50
C ALA A 125 7.62 -23.55 5.37
N GLY A 126 7.33 -22.54 6.21
CA GLY A 126 8.30 -21.92 7.13
C GLY A 126 9.28 -20.95 6.47
N LYS A 127 9.10 -20.60 5.20
CA LYS A 127 9.94 -19.64 4.47
C LYS A 127 9.14 -18.43 4.01
N ILE A 128 9.79 -17.27 4.03
CA ILE A 128 9.19 -16.03 3.57
C ILE A 128 8.92 -16.11 2.06
N LEU A 129 7.72 -15.69 1.68
CA LEU A 129 7.28 -15.47 0.31
C LEU A 129 6.75 -14.05 0.21
N LYS A 130 7.47 -13.19 -0.52
CA LYS A 130 6.99 -11.84 -0.81
C LYS A 130 5.96 -11.90 -1.94
N ILE A 131 4.93 -11.10 -1.81
CA ILE A 131 3.83 -10.97 -2.75
C ILE A 131 3.95 -9.60 -3.41
N LEU A 132 4.07 -9.58 -4.74
CA LEU A 132 4.42 -8.37 -5.48
C LEU A 132 3.30 -7.88 -6.41
N SER A 133 2.37 -8.76 -6.78
CA SER A 133 1.24 -8.42 -7.64
C SER A 133 0.12 -9.43 -7.39
N VAL A 134 -1.09 -8.90 -7.23
CA VAL A 134 -2.29 -9.67 -6.91
C VAL A 134 -3.51 -9.07 -7.59
N SER A 135 -4.54 -9.89 -7.79
CA SER A 135 -5.87 -9.42 -8.18
C SER A 135 -6.97 -10.08 -7.35
N VAL A 136 -8.04 -9.33 -7.09
CA VAL A 136 -9.18 -9.81 -6.29
C VAL A 136 -9.97 -10.86 -7.07
N ARG A 137 -10.41 -11.91 -6.38
CA ARG A 137 -11.26 -12.96 -6.91
C ARG A 137 -12.37 -13.28 -5.92
N GLU A 138 -13.43 -13.88 -6.44
CA GLU A 138 -14.41 -14.56 -5.60
C GLU A 138 -13.83 -15.90 -5.12
N GLY A 139 -14.17 -16.27 -3.90
CA GLY A 139 -13.71 -17.51 -3.28
C GLY A 139 -14.10 -17.57 -1.82
N LYS A 140 -14.27 -18.79 -1.31
CA LYS A 140 -14.55 -19.06 0.10
C LYS A 140 -13.72 -20.27 0.53
N GLY A 141 -13.09 -20.15 1.69
CA GLY A 141 -12.26 -21.16 2.33
C GLY A 141 -11.75 -20.61 3.66
N GLU A 142 -10.88 -21.34 4.33
CA GLU A 142 -10.25 -20.79 5.53
C GLU A 142 -9.20 -19.74 5.18
N SER A 143 -9.03 -18.70 5.99
CA SER A 143 -7.98 -17.69 5.79
C SER A 143 -6.63 -18.34 5.52
N GLY A 144 -5.99 -17.97 4.41
CA GLY A 144 -4.70 -18.48 3.97
C GLY A 144 -4.74 -19.82 3.23
N GLU A 145 -5.90 -20.46 3.09
CA GLU A 145 -6.07 -21.68 2.31
C GLU A 145 -5.89 -21.42 0.81
N ILE A 146 -5.13 -22.28 0.14
CA ILE A 146 -4.98 -22.26 -1.32
C ILE A 146 -6.18 -22.96 -1.96
N LEU A 147 -7.03 -22.18 -2.63
CA LEU A 147 -8.27 -22.63 -3.26
C LEU A 147 -8.02 -23.29 -4.62
N SER A 148 -7.07 -22.76 -5.39
CA SER A 148 -6.67 -23.30 -6.69
C SER A 148 -5.25 -22.90 -7.04
N VAL A 149 -4.66 -23.68 -7.94
CA VAL A 149 -3.37 -23.41 -8.58
C VAL A 149 -3.56 -23.67 -10.07
N ASP A 150 -3.41 -22.62 -10.87
CA ASP A 150 -3.53 -22.67 -12.32
C ASP A 150 -2.45 -21.81 -12.98
N ARG A 151 -2.42 -21.77 -14.32
CA ARG A 151 -1.39 -21.04 -15.07
C ARG A 151 -1.40 -19.52 -14.82
N ASP A 152 -2.54 -18.98 -14.39
CA ASP A 152 -2.65 -17.55 -14.05
C ASP A 152 -2.17 -17.28 -12.62
N GLY A 153 -2.13 -18.31 -11.76
CA GLY A 153 -1.46 -18.24 -10.48
C GLY A 153 -2.10 -19.07 -9.35
N ILE A 154 -1.74 -18.69 -8.12
CA ILE A 154 -2.24 -19.29 -6.89
C ILE A 154 -3.40 -18.44 -6.38
N VAL A 155 -4.56 -19.05 -6.12
CA VAL A 155 -5.69 -18.35 -5.48
C VAL A 155 -5.75 -18.72 -4.01
N VAL A 156 -5.74 -17.70 -3.13
CA VAL A 156 -5.69 -17.84 -1.67
C VAL A 156 -6.93 -17.21 -1.05
N ALA A 157 -7.61 -17.96 -0.18
CA ALA A 157 -8.76 -17.46 0.56
C ALA A 157 -8.34 -16.39 1.58
N CYS A 158 -9.13 -15.32 1.64
CA CYS A 158 -9.01 -14.25 2.62
C CYS A 158 -10.18 -14.33 3.61
N GLY A 159 -10.25 -13.44 4.61
CA GLY A 159 -11.41 -13.39 5.52
C GLY A 159 -12.72 -13.09 4.79
N GLU A 160 -12.62 -12.32 3.71
CA GLU A 160 -13.69 -12.13 2.72
C GLU A 160 -13.11 -12.18 1.31
N GLY A 161 -13.70 -13.00 0.44
CA GLY A 161 -13.23 -13.21 -0.92
C GLY A 161 -11.90 -13.96 -1.00
N ALA A 162 -11.21 -13.82 -2.12
CA ALA A 162 -9.92 -14.44 -2.36
C ALA A 162 -8.98 -13.50 -3.14
N LEU A 163 -7.68 -13.80 -3.07
CA LEU A 163 -6.66 -13.14 -3.88
C LEU A 163 -5.97 -14.13 -4.80
N ARG A 164 -5.88 -13.78 -6.08
CA ARG A 164 -4.95 -14.41 -7.00
C ARG A 164 -3.59 -13.76 -6.85
N LEU A 165 -2.60 -14.55 -6.48
CA LEU A 165 -1.19 -14.17 -6.49
C LEU A 165 -0.69 -14.29 -7.92
N GLU A 166 -0.09 -13.25 -8.48
CA GLU A 166 0.38 -13.25 -9.87
C GLU A 166 1.91 -13.29 -9.90
N LYS A 167 2.56 -12.39 -9.14
CA LYS A 167 4.02 -12.34 -9.00
C LYS A 167 4.43 -12.48 -7.54
N VAL A 168 5.42 -13.32 -7.31
CA VAL A 168 5.98 -13.60 -5.99
C VAL A 168 7.50 -13.58 -6.02
N GLN A 169 8.12 -13.40 -4.86
CA GLN A 169 9.56 -13.55 -4.68
C GLN A 169 9.82 -14.47 -3.47
N PRO A 170 10.35 -15.69 -3.70
CA PRO A 170 10.79 -16.57 -2.62
C PRO A 170 11.96 -15.97 -1.84
N GLU A 171 12.12 -16.38 -0.58
CA GLU A 171 13.29 -16.05 0.24
C GLU A 171 14.62 -16.33 -0.50
N GLY A 172 15.46 -15.31 -0.62
CA GLY A 172 16.74 -15.38 -1.34
C GLY A 172 16.64 -15.59 -2.86
N GLY A 173 15.42 -15.62 -3.41
CA GLY A 173 15.14 -15.90 -4.82
C GLY A 173 14.91 -14.66 -5.68
N ARG A 174 14.79 -14.90 -6.99
CA ARG A 174 14.35 -13.88 -7.97
C ARG A 174 12.83 -13.79 -8.00
N VAL A 175 12.32 -12.65 -8.48
CA VAL A 175 10.90 -12.47 -8.80
C VAL A 175 10.49 -13.49 -9.88
N MET A 176 9.34 -14.12 -9.72
CA MET A 176 8.78 -15.10 -10.66
C MET A 176 7.25 -15.09 -10.63
N SER A 177 6.62 -15.80 -11.58
CA SER A 177 5.18 -16.05 -11.52
C SER A 177 4.85 -16.95 -10.33
N SER A 178 3.66 -16.77 -9.74
CA SER A 178 3.18 -17.67 -8.69
C SER A 178 2.94 -19.10 -9.19
N TRP A 179 2.66 -19.27 -10.49
CA TRP A 179 2.59 -20.58 -11.14
C TRP A 179 3.94 -21.31 -11.13
N ASP A 180 5.03 -20.66 -11.56
CA ASP A 180 6.36 -21.27 -11.56
C ASP A 180 6.80 -21.61 -10.13
N TYR A 181 6.49 -20.74 -9.18
CA TYR A 181 6.68 -21.01 -7.76
C TYR A 181 5.93 -22.26 -7.32
N ALA A 182 4.65 -22.38 -7.69
CA ALA A 182 3.81 -23.53 -7.35
C ALA A 182 4.37 -24.84 -7.92
N GLN A 183 4.85 -24.84 -9.17
CA GLN A 183 5.46 -26.03 -9.79
C GLN A 183 6.76 -26.42 -9.08
N GLY A 184 7.63 -25.45 -8.78
CA GLY A 184 8.92 -25.71 -8.13
C GLY A 184 8.80 -26.14 -6.66
N ARG A 185 7.75 -25.69 -5.95
CA ARG A 185 7.51 -25.99 -4.54
C ARG A 185 6.39 -27.00 -4.30
N ARG A 186 5.79 -27.54 -5.37
CA ARG A 186 4.67 -28.49 -5.34
C ARG A 186 3.49 -28.00 -4.51
N VAL A 187 3.17 -26.71 -4.62
CA VAL A 187 2.00 -26.10 -3.98
C VAL A 187 0.73 -26.70 -4.56
N ARG A 188 -0.21 -27.07 -3.70
CA ARG A 188 -1.48 -27.72 -4.05
C ARG A 188 -2.66 -27.02 -3.42
N LYS A 189 -3.84 -27.27 -3.99
CA LYS A 189 -5.10 -26.93 -3.34
C LYS A 189 -5.16 -27.56 -1.95
N GLY A 190 -5.58 -26.79 -0.96
CA GLY A 190 -5.66 -27.18 0.45
C GLY A 190 -4.39 -26.91 1.26
N ASP A 191 -3.27 -26.59 0.62
CA ASP A 191 -2.10 -26.05 1.33
C ASP A 191 -2.45 -24.69 1.95
N ARG A 192 -1.65 -24.25 2.93
CA ARG A 192 -1.89 -22.97 3.62
C ARG A 192 -0.69 -22.04 3.60
N LEU A 193 -0.98 -20.76 3.42
CA LEU A 193 -0.08 -19.65 3.68
C LEU A 193 -0.38 -19.09 5.06
N SER A 194 0.65 -18.94 5.89
CA SER A 194 0.49 -18.31 7.20
C SER A 194 0.95 -16.85 7.14
N PRO A 195 0.45 -15.98 8.03
CA PRO A 195 0.98 -14.63 8.14
C PRO A 195 2.49 -14.62 8.32
#